data_AF-A0A9X0YHG3-F1
#
_entry.id   AF-A0A9X0YHG3-F1
#
_cell.length_a   1.000
_cell.length_b   1.000
_cell.length_c   1.000
_cell.angle_alpha   90.00
_cell.angle_beta   90.00
_cell.angle_gamma   90.00
#
_symmetry.space_group_name_H-M   'P 1'
#
loop_
_entity.id
_entity.type
_entity.pdbx_description
1 polymer ?
#
loop_
_entity_poly.entity_id
_entity_poly.type
_entity_poly.pdbx_seq_one_letter_code
_entity_poly.pdbx_strand_id
1 'polypeptide(L)'
;MDIDEFVDNLKRDKARGELAPHQIILLLSLHKLYLENKSNVIETDDLMDAFNVTWKEHQNSFKTKNNNIGMPLKAFVNRGYLEIDINEEINDFRSKTELITKVIQIKINQVLLELFKDIELSNYLKMRINT
;
A
#
# COMPACT_ATOMS: atom_id res chain seq x y z
N MET A 1 -18.13 5.02 0.13
CA MET A 1 -17.10 6.05 0.41
C MET A 1 -16.65 6.60 -0.92
N ASP A 2 -16.50 7.91 -1.03
CA ASP A 2 -16.01 8.54 -2.25
C ASP A 2 -14.50 8.31 -2.41
N ILE A 3 -14.04 8.09 -3.64
CA ILE A 3 -12.64 7.78 -3.95
C ILE A 3 -11.71 8.98 -3.70
N ASP A 4 -12.18 10.20 -3.99
CA ASP A 4 -11.42 11.43 -3.72
C ASP A 4 -11.29 11.60 -2.21
N GLU A 5 -12.39 11.43 -1.47
CA GLU A 5 -12.40 11.51 -0.01
C GLU A 5 -11.43 10.49 0.62
N PHE A 6 -11.40 9.25 0.13
CA PHE A 6 -10.48 8.24 0.65
C PHE A 6 -9.02 8.64 0.41
N VAL A 7 -8.68 9.03 -0.82
CA VAL A 7 -7.30 9.33 -1.21
C VAL A 7 -6.79 10.62 -0.59
N ASP A 8 -7.62 11.65 -0.50
CA ASP A 8 -7.28 12.93 0.15
C ASP A 8 -7.01 12.77 1.64
N ASN A 9 -7.69 11.81 2.27
CA ASN A 9 -7.46 11.51 3.67
C ASN A 9 -6.20 10.68 3.91
N LEU A 10 -5.49 10.16 2.91
CA LEU A 10 -4.22 9.44 3.12
C LEU A 10 -3.17 10.38 3.74
N LYS A 11 -2.48 9.92 4.79
CA LYS A 11 -1.40 10.65 5.48
C LYS A 11 -0.11 10.61 4.64
N ARG A 12 -0.13 11.29 3.49
CA ARG A 12 1.02 11.44 2.61
C ARG A 12 1.91 12.56 3.15
N ASP A 13 2.99 12.17 3.83
CA ASP A 13 3.99 13.13 4.31
C ASP A 13 4.56 13.93 3.14
N LYS A 14 4.77 15.23 3.34
CA LYS A 14 5.50 16.06 2.38
C LYS A 14 6.99 15.85 2.58
N ALA A 15 7.64 15.12 1.69
CA ALA A 15 9.09 15.00 1.65
C ALA A 15 9.64 16.00 0.63
N ARG A 16 10.46 16.97 1.08
CA ARG A 16 11.11 17.96 0.20
C ARG A 16 10.12 18.76 -0.67
N GLY A 17 8.96 19.08 -0.11
CA GLY A 17 7.92 19.89 -0.76
C GLY A 17 6.89 19.13 -1.61
N GLU A 18 7.06 17.83 -1.83
CA GLU A 18 6.11 16.99 -2.59
C GLU A 18 5.55 15.84 -1.74
N LEU A 19 4.34 15.39 -2.07
CA LEU A 19 3.67 14.31 -1.36
C LEU A 19 4.40 12.98 -1.61
N ALA A 20 4.61 12.22 -0.53
CA ALA A 20 5.19 10.89 -0.63
C ALA A 20 4.30 9.94 -1.46
N PRO A 21 4.86 9.19 -2.42
CA PRO A 21 4.09 8.29 -3.28
C PRO A 21 3.71 6.98 -2.59
N HIS A 22 4.37 6.64 -1.47
CA HIS A 22 4.34 5.33 -0.83
C HIS A 22 2.95 4.74 -0.57
N GLN A 23 2.02 5.54 -0.05
CA GLN A 23 0.66 5.06 0.25
C GLN A 23 -0.16 4.81 -1.03
N ILE A 24 0.05 5.62 -2.08
CA ILE A 24 -0.58 5.42 -3.38
C ILE A 24 -0.02 4.17 -4.06
N ILE A 25 1.30 3.97 -3.99
CA ILE A 25 1.96 2.77 -4.52
C ILE A 25 1.47 1.52 -3.80
N LEU A 26 1.37 1.55 -2.46
CA LEU A 26 0.79 0.44 -1.70
C LEU A 26 -0.64 0.13 -2.16
N LEU A 27 -1.48 1.16 -2.30
CA LEU A 27 -2.87 0.99 -2.72
C LEU A 27 -2.98 0.39 -4.13
N LEU A 28 -2.16 0.86 -5.07
CA LEU A 28 -2.07 0.29 -6.42
C LEU A 28 -1.63 -1.18 -6.40
N SER A 29 -0.64 -1.52 -5.58
CA SER A 29 -0.14 -2.90 -5.46
C SER A 29 -1.18 -3.85 -4.88
N LEU A 30 -1.89 -3.41 -3.83
CA LEU A 30 -3.00 -4.17 -3.24
C LEU A 30 -4.14 -4.36 -4.25
N HIS A 31 -4.48 -3.32 -5.02
CA HIS A 31 -5.51 -3.41 -6.04
C HIS A 31 -5.15 -4.40 -7.14
N LYS A 32 -3.91 -4.37 -7.64
CA LYS A 32 -3.41 -5.34 -8.64
C LYS A 32 -3.54 -6.78 -8.13
N LEU A 33 -3.02 -7.05 -6.92
CA LEU A 33 -3.09 -8.40 -6.32
C LEU A 33 -4.53 -8.86 -6.09
N TYR A 34 -5.41 -7.96 -5.63
CA TYR A 34 -6.83 -8.26 -5.48
C TYR A 34 -7.49 -8.60 -6.82
N LEU A 35 -7.18 -7.87 -7.90
CA LEU A 35 -7.74 -8.13 -9.21
C LEU A 35 -7.26 -9.47 -9.80
N GLU A 36 -6.01 -9.84 -9.57
CA GLU A 36 -5.40 -11.09 -10.04
C GLU A 36 -5.94 -12.30 -9.29
N ASN A 37 -5.98 -12.24 -7.95
CA ASN A 37 -6.26 -13.40 -7.12
C ASN A 37 -7.70 -13.49 -6.63
N LYS A 38 -8.46 -12.37 -6.70
CA LYS A 38 -9.80 -12.21 -6.10
C LYS A 38 -9.88 -12.58 -4.61
N SER A 39 -8.73 -12.57 -3.94
CA SER A 39 -8.57 -12.87 -2.52
C SER A 39 -8.47 -11.58 -1.72
N ASN A 40 -9.07 -11.57 -0.53
CA ASN A 40 -8.85 -10.52 0.46
C ASN A 40 -7.69 -10.85 1.42
N VAL A 41 -7.06 -12.02 1.27
CA VAL A 41 -5.86 -12.44 2.01
C VAL A 41 -4.67 -12.37 1.06
N ILE A 42 -3.58 -11.75 1.50
CA ILE A 42 -2.36 -11.52 0.74
C ILE A 42 -1.15 -12.00 1.56
N GLU A 43 -0.28 -12.75 0.92
CA GLU A 43 1.02 -13.14 1.47
C GLU A 43 1.97 -11.93 1.50
N THR A 44 2.77 -11.83 2.57
CA THR A 44 3.66 -10.67 2.76
C THR A 44 4.66 -10.52 1.61
N ASP A 45 5.22 -11.62 1.12
CA ASP A 45 6.19 -11.62 0.02
C ASP A 45 5.56 -11.14 -1.29
N ASP A 46 4.35 -11.58 -1.62
CA ASP A 46 3.61 -11.13 -2.80
C ASP A 46 3.35 -9.62 -2.76
N LEU A 47 2.97 -9.10 -1.59
CA LEU A 47 2.77 -7.66 -1.42
C LEU A 47 4.07 -6.87 -1.60
N MET A 48 5.18 -7.37 -1.06
CA MET A 48 6.48 -6.72 -1.22
C MET A 48 6.93 -6.69 -2.68
N ASP A 49 6.73 -7.79 -3.40
CA ASP A 49 7.09 -7.88 -4.81
C ASP A 49 6.20 -6.98 -5.67
N ALA A 50 4.88 -7.01 -5.47
CA ALA A 50 3.93 -6.13 -6.15
C ALA A 50 4.23 -4.63 -5.89
N PHE A 51 4.61 -4.30 -4.65
CA PHE A 51 5.05 -2.94 -4.28
C PHE A 51 6.31 -2.54 -5.03
N ASN A 52 7.32 -3.40 -5.07
CA ASN A 52 8.57 -3.11 -5.77
C ASN A 52 8.39 -2.98 -7.28
N VAL A 53 7.56 -3.81 -7.89
CA VAL A 53 7.22 -3.73 -9.32
C VAL A 53 6.50 -2.40 -9.61
N THR A 54 5.44 -2.11 -8.85
CA THR A 54 4.65 -0.88 -9.04
C THR A 54 5.49 0.37 -8.78
N TRP A 55 6.40 0.33 -7.81
CA TRP A 55 7.36 1.40 -7.58
C TRP A 55 8.23 1.64 -8.82
N LYS A 56 8.83 0.58 -9.39
CA LYS A 56 9.73 0.69 -10.54
C LYS A 56 9.03 1.22 -11.80
N GLU A 57 7.76 0.86 -12.01
CA GLU A 57 6.94 1.37 -13.12
C GLU A 57 6.79 2.90 -13.09
N HIS A 58 6.76 3.49 -11.89
CA HIS A 58 6.47 4.91 -11.66
C HIS A 58 7.66 5.71 -11.11
N GLN A 59 8.82 5.07 -10.86
CA GLN A 59 9.96 5.66 -10.15
C GLN A 59 10.47 6.96 -10.75
N ASN A 60 10.34 7.14 -12.07
CA ASN A 60 10.79 8.35 -12.78
C ASN A 60 9.98 9.60 -12.40
N SER A 61 8.80 9.42 -11.81
CA SER A 61 7.97 10.51 -11.31
C SER A 61 8.32 10.89 -9.86
N PHE A 62 9.15 10.12 -9.16
CA PHE A 62 9.42 10.35 -7.74
C PHE A 62 10.73 11.11 -7.51
N LYS A 63 10.72 12.07 -6.58
CA LYS A 63 11.96 12.67 -6.06
C LYS A 63 12.72 11.76 -5.10
N THR A 64 12.02 10.84 -4.43
CA THR A 64 12.59 9.92 -3.46
C THR A 64 13.03 8.62 -4.13
N LYS A 65 14.16 8.08 -3.69
CA LYS A 65 14.64 6.74 -4.07
C LYS A 65 14.33 5.67 -3.01
N ASN A 66 13.82 6.07 -1.85
CA ASN A 66 13.49 5.14 -0.77
C ASN A 66 12.14 4.48 -1.07
N ASN A 67 12.16 3.18 -1.39
CA ASN A 67 10.99 2.36 -1.73
C ASN A 67 10.53 1.46 -0.56
N ASN A 68 10.78 1.85 0.69
CA ASN A 68 10.39 1.01 1.83
C ASN A 68 8.85 0.97 2.03
N ILE A 69 8.28 -0.23 2.05
CA ILE A 69 6.83 -0.49 2.26
C ILE A 69 6.39 -0.42 3.72
N GLY A 70 7.32 -0.46 4.67
CA GLY A 70 7.03 -0.58 6.10
C GLY A 70 6.13 0.52 6.64
N MET A 71 6.47 1.77 6.33
CA MET A 71 5.70 2.91 6.81
C MET A 71 4.31 3.05 6.18
N PRO A 72 4.12 2.93 4.85
CA PRO A 72 2.77 2.93 4.30
C PRO A 72 1.94 1.74 4.81
N LEU A 73 2.53 0.55 4.97
CA LEU A 73 1.85 -0.63 5.54
C LEU A 73 1.37 -0.35 6.97
N LYS A 74 2.27 0.12 7.86
CA LYS A 74 1.92 0.51 9.23
C LYS A 74 0.79 1.54 9.26
N ALA A 75 0.81 2.51 8.36
CA ALA A 75 -0.23 3.54 8.28
C ALA A 75 -1.60 2.98 7.87
N PHE A 76 -1.64 1.98 6.99
CA PHE A 76 -2.88 1.30 6.60
C PHE A 76 -3.42 0.42 7.72
N VAL A 77 -2.54 -0.30 8.43
CA VAL A 77 -2.90 -1.10 9.62
C VAL A 77 -3.48 -0.21 10.72
N ASN A 78 -2.80 0.89 11.05
CA ASN A 78 -3.25 1.83 12.08
C ASN A 78 -4.61 2.48 11.78
N ARG A 79 -5.04 2.48 10.50
CA ARG A 79 -6.33 3.03 10.06
C ARG A 79 -7.41 1.96 9.90
N GLY A 80 -7.09 0.69 10.16
CA GLY A 80 -8.03 -0.42 9.96
C GLY A 80 -8.33 -0.71 8.49
N TYR A 81 -7.50 -0.24 7.56
CA TYR A 81 -7.64 -0.59 6.14
C TYR A 81 -7.08 -1.98 5.85
N LEU A 82 -6.05 -2.36 6.58
CA LEU A 82 -5.45 -3.69 6.57
C LEU A 82 -5.44 -4.25 7.99
N GLU A 83 -5.56 -5.56 8.09
CA GLU A 83 -5.26 -6.31 9.31
C GLU A 83 -4.04 -7.19 9.02
N ILE A 84 -3.15 -7.30 9.99
CA ILE A 84 -2.00 -8.19 9.91
C ILE A 84 -2.09 -9.21 11.03
N ASP A 85 -2.04 -10.48 10.66
CA ASP A 85 -1.85 -11.54 11.65
C ASP A 85 -0.34 -11.73 11.83
N ILE A 86 0.12 -11.64 13.07
CA ILE A 86 1.53 -11.72 13.43
C ILE A 86 1.79 -12.90 14.37
N ASN A 87 2.95 -13.55 14.23
CA ASN A 87 3.40 -14.57 15.19
C ASN A 87 4.22 -13.95 16.34
N GLU A 88 4.78 -12.75 16.14
CA GLU A 88 5.63 -12.02 17.06
C GLU A 88 5.47 -10.51 16.88
N GLU A 89 5.80 -9.72 17.91
CA GLU A 89 5.77 -8.26 17.85
C GLU A 89 6.76 -7.70 16.82
N ILE A 90 6.30 -6.76 15.99
CA ILE A 90 7.12 -6.03 15.01
C ILE A 90 7.65 -4.76 15.67
N ASN A 91 8.96 -4.73 15.92
CA ASN A 91 9.62 -3.58 16.56
C ASN A 91 9.86 -2.45 15.56
N ASP A 92 10.31 -2.81 14.35
CA ASP A 92 10.51 -1.85 13.26
C ASP A 92 9.83 -2.32 11.98
N PHE A 93 8.74 -1.65 11.63
CA PHE A 93 8.05 -1.88 10.36
C PHE A 93 8.93 -1.63 9.13
N ARG A 94 10.01 -0.84 9.24
CA ARG A 94 10.94 -0.64 8.12
C ARG A 94 11.84 -1.84 7.88
N SER A 95 11.97 -2.74 8.85
CA SER A 95 12.77 -3.95 8.71
C SER A 95 12.06 -4.95 7.80
N LYS A 96 12.59 -5.12 6.59
CA LYS A 96 12.11 -6.15 5.64
C LYS A 96 12.12 -7.54 6.28
N THR A 97 13.20 -7.87 7.01
CA THR A 97 13.33 -9.15 7.70
C THR A 97 12.21 -9.35 8.70
N GLU A 98 11.91 -8.36 9.55
CA GLU A 98 10.83 -8.50 10.53
C GLU A 98 9.47 -8.68 9.86
N LEU A 99 9.17 -7.90 8.82
CA LEU A 99 7.90 -8.04 8.11
C LEU A 99 7.73 -9.44 7.53
N ILE A 100 8.77 -9.99 6.88
CA ILE A 100 8.69 -11.32 6.26
C ILE A 100 8.58 -12.43 7.31
N THR A 101 9.38 -12.36 8.38
CA THR A 101 9.42 -13.47 9.35
C THR A 101 8.29 -13.42 10.36
N LYS A 102 7.72 -12.24 10.60
CA LYS A 102 6.74 -12.04 11.68
C LYS A 102 5.30 -11.87 11.24
N VAL A 103 5.06 -11.42 10.01
CA VAL A 103 3.70 -11.30 9.45
C VAL A 103 3.32 -12.63 8.80
N ILE A 104 2.30 -13.28 9.35
CA ILE A 104 1.75 -14.54 8.84
C ILE A 104 0.92 -14.26 7.59
N GLN A 105 0.01 -13.29 7.66
CA GLN A 105 -0.85 -12.91 6.54
C GLN A 105 -1.35 -11.48 6.68
N ILE A 106 -1.71 -10.88 5.53
CA ILE A 106 -2.29 -9.55 5.43
C ILE A 106 -3.71 -9.67 4.91
N LYS A 107 -4.68 -9.10 5.61
CA LYS A 107 -6.09 -9.10 5.22
C LYS A 107 -6.54 -7.70 4.82
N ILE A 108 -7.20 -7.62 3.66
CA ILE A 108 -7.84 -6.40 3.17
C ILE A 108 -9.19 -6.26 3.86
N ASN A 109 -9.39 -5.15 4.58
CA ASN A 109 -10.66 -4.87 5.24
C ASN A 109 -11.74 -4.44 4.21
N GLN A 110 -13.01 -4.56 4.58
CA GLN A 110 -14.18 -4.28 3.75
C GLN A 110 -14.13 -2.91 3.07
N VAL A 111 -13.64 -1.88 3.78
CA VAL A 111 -13.50 -0.51 3.25
C VAL A 111 -12.64 -0.48 1.98
N LEU A 112 -11.51 -1.20 1.97
CA LEU A 112 -10.64 -1.30 0.79
C LEU A 112 -11.23 -2.24 -0.27
N LEU A 113 -11.89 -3.32 0.13
CA LEU A 113 -12.55 -4.22 -0.81
C LEU A 113 -13.64 -3.53 -1.62
N GLU A 114 -14.39 -2.62 -1.01
CA GLU A 114 -15.38 -1.79 -1.70
C GLU A 114 -14.73 -0.86 -2.71
N LEU A 115 -13.60 -0.24 -2.34
CA LEU A 115 -12.83 0.61 -3.23
C LEU A 115 -12.30 -0.17 -4.45
N PHE A 116 -11.81 -1.39 -4.23
CA PHE A 116 -11.22 -2.24 -5.28
C PHE A 116 -12.22 -2.84 -6.28
N LYS A 117 -13.53 -2.63 -6.09
CA LYS A 117 -14.54 -2.99 -7.09
C LYS A 117 -14.58 -2.04 -8.28
N ASP A 118 -14.00 -0.85 -8.14
CA ASP A 118 -13.97 0.15 -9.20
C ASP A 118 -12.86 -0.15 -10.22
N ILE A 119 -13.26 -0.39 -11.47
CA ILE A 119 -12.35 -0.70 -12.59
C ILE A 119 -11.45 0.50 -12.97
N GLU A 120 -11.86 1.73 -12.65
CA GLU A 120 -11.12 2.94 -12.99
C GLU A 120 -10.14 3.37 -11.89
N LEU A 121 -10.21 2.74 -10.71
CA LEU A 121 -9.35 3.04 -9.55
C LEU A 121 -7.86 3.09 -9.92
N SER A 122 -7.38 2.14 -10.71
CA SER A 122 -5.98 2.10 -11.13
C SER A 122 -5.55 3.34 -11.92
N ASN A 123 -6.40 3.85 -12.81
CA ASN A 123 -6.08 5.04 -13.60
C ASN A 123 -6.12 6.29 -12.73
N TYR A 124 -7.13 6.39 -11.88
CA TYR A 124 -7.28 7.46 -10.92
C TYR A 124 -6.06 7.55 -9.98
N LEU A 125 -5.65 6.45 -9.35
CA LEU A 125 -4.51 6.42 -8.44
C LEU A 125 -3.20 6.81 -9.12
N LYS A 126 -2.99 6.43 -10.38
CA LYS A 126 -1.82 6.86 -11.17
C LYS A 126 -1.77 8.38 -11.34
N MET A 127 -2.90 9.05 -11.54
CA MET A 127 -2.96 10.52 -11.60
C MET A 127 -2.63 11.16 -10.23
N ARG A 128 -3.01 10.50 -9.14
CA ARG A 128 -2.78 10.95 -7.75
C ARG A 128 -1.35 10.78 -7.25
N ILE A 129 -0.48 10.07 -7.98
CA ILE A 129 0.92 9.84 -7.58
C ILE A 129 1.68 11.17 -7.36
N ASN A 130 1.45 12.17 -8.20
CA ASN A 130 2.20 13.44 -8.20
C ASN A 130 1.38 14.67 -7.76
N THR A 131 0.10 14.48 -7.42
CA THR A 131 -0.82 15.54 -6.96
C THR A 131 -1.15 15.37 -5.50
#